data_AF-A0A2N2JJX2-F1
#
_entry.id   AF-A0A2N2JJX2-F1
#
_cell.length_a   1.000
_cell.length_b   1.000
_cell.length_c   1.000
_cell.angle_alpha   90.00
_cell.angle_beta   90.00
_cell.angle_gamma   90.00
#
_symmetry.space_group_name_H-M   'P 1'
#
loop_
_entity.id
_entity.type
_entity.pdbx_description
1 polymer ?
#
loop_
_entity_poly.entity_id
_entity_poly.type
_entity_poly.pdbx_seq_one_letter_code
_entity_poly.pdbx_strand_id
1 'polypeptide(L)'
;MNAPTLRFSIAGPERVRLGEAVPIDLALTNTGATPILVNGRFVVDEDDALDGTFEVSFAVTDPHGAPVGFLADVDGFDPSEADLVLLAPGAAHAGRVRLDRYFMLSEPGEHRLTATYRNTLALERDGRSALVGTCVADPITLEVSG
;
A
#
# COMPACT_ATOMS: atom_id res chain seq x y z
N MET A 1 21.63 -3.95 13.22
CA MET A 1 20.69 -3.84 12.09
C MET A 1 20.33 -2.36 11.97
N ASN A 2 20.52 -1.76 10.79
CA ASN A 2 20.11 -0.37 10.57
C ASN A 2 18.58 -0.33 10.53
N ALA A 3 17.96 0.61 11.24
CA ALA A 3 16.51 0.76 11.21
C ALA A 3 16.04 1.12 9.78
N PRO A 4 14.85 0.67 9.34
CA PRO A 4 14.35 1.04 8.03
C PRO A 4 14.20 2.57 7.95
N THR A 5 14.73 3.16 6.86
CA THR A 5 14.70 4.61 6.59
C THR A 5 13.37 5.06 5.97
N LEU A 6 12.49 4.11 5.64
CA LEU A 6 11.16 4.31 5.11
C LEU A 6 10.15 3.55 5.97
N ARG A 7 9.07 4.22 6.37
CA ARG A 7 7.92 3.61 7.02
C ARG A 7 6.72 3.69 6.07
N PHE A 8 6.02 2.58 5.92
CA PHE A 8 4.73 2.51 5.25
C PHE A 8 3.63 2.36 6.31
N SER A 9 2.54 3.10 6.17
CA SER A 9 1.38 3.01 7.07
C SER A 9 0.08 3.09 6.29
N ILE A 10 -0.93 2.43 6.80
CA ILE A 10 -2.30 2.48 6.30
C ILE A 10 -3.25 2.98 7.39
N ALA A 11 -4.30 3.68 6.98
CA ALA A 11 -5.41 4.07 7.84
C ALA A 11 -6.72 3.95 7.06
N GLY A 12 -7.80 3.62 7.74
CA GLY A 12 -9.11 3.44 7.12
C GLY A 12 -10.23 3.70 8.12
N PRO A 13 -11.50 3.59 7.70
CA PRO A 13 -12.62 3.63 8.62
C PRO A 13 -12.54 2.46 9.60
N GLU A 14 -12.94 2.68 10.85
CA GLU A 14 -13.09 1.59 11.83
C GLU A 14 -14.31 0.70 11.52
N ARG A 15 -15.33 1.25 10.83
CA ARG A 15 -16.57 0.58 10.49
C ARG A 15 -17.13 1.04 9.14
N VAL A 16 -17.69 0.10 8.39
CA VAL A 16 -18.46 0.33 7.14
C VAL A 16 -19.68 -0.58 7.09
N ARG A 17 -20.67 -0.25 6.26
CA ARG A 17 -21.75 -1.19 5.92
C ARG A 17 -21.40 -2.03 4.71
N LEU A 18 -22.04 -3.18 4.61
CA LEU A 18 -21.94 -4.06 3.45
C LEU A 18 -22.24 -3.28 2.15
N GLY A 19 -21.29 -3.34 1.21
CA GLY A 19 -21.40 -2.65 -0.09
C GLY A 19 -21.05 -1.16 -0.08
N GLU A 20 -20.68 -0.57 1.06
CA GLU A 20 -20.15 0.79 1.11
C GLU A 20 -18.70 0.84 0.60
N ALA A 21 -18.30 2.02 0.12
CA ALA A 21 -16.92 2.25 -0.27
C ALA A 21 -15.99 2.18 0.95
N VAL A 22 -14.82 1.57 0.77
CA VAL A 22 -13.83 1.40 1.84
C VAL A 22 -12.56 2.17 1.47
N PRO A 23 -12.49 3.48 1.77
CA PRO A 23 -11.31 4.28 1.49
C PRO A 23 -10.17 3.90 2.45
N ILE A 24 -9.00 3.64 1.90
CA ILE A 24 -7.77 3.40 2.68
C ILE A 24 -6.78 4.51 2.34
N ASP A 25 -6.36 5.25 3.36
CA ASP A 25 -5.28 6.21 3.31
C ASP A 25 -3.94 5.48 3.45
N LEU A 26 -3.00 5.83 2.58
CA LEU A 26 -1.66 5.26 2.48
C LEU A 26 -0.64 6.37 2.76
N ALA A 27 0.44 6.04 3.46
CA ALA A 27 1.54 7.00 3.62
C ALA A 27 2.91 6.33 3.64
N LEU A 28 3.84 6.94 2.90
CA LEU A 28 5.27 6.67 2.94
C LEU A 28 5.96 7.80 3.69
N THR A 29 6.64 7.49 4.78
CA THR A 29 7.35 8.48 5.62
C THR A 29 8.83 8.18 5.65
N ASN A 30 9.66 9.16 5.30
CA ASN A 30 11.11 9.05 5.48
C ASN A 30 11.46 9.22 6.97
N THR A 31 11.83 8.12 7.62
CA THR A 31 12.24 8.07 9.04
C THR A 31 13.75 8.23 9.21
N GLY A 32 14.51 8.31 8.11
CA GLY A 32 15.95 8.51 8.10
C GLY A 32 16.38 9.97 8.21
N ALA A 33 17.70 10.18 8.26
CA ALA A 33 18.31 11.51 8.34
C ALA A 33 18.67 12.11 6.96
N THR A 34 18.56 11.34 5.87
CA THR A 34 18.90 11.77 4.51
C THR A 34 17.65 11.74 3.62
N PRO A 35 17.51 12.65 2.65
CA PRO A 35 16.43 12.56 1.67
C PRO A 35 16.48 11.24 0.89
N ILE A 36 15.32 10.66 0.61
CA ILE A 36 15.16 9.43 -0.18
C ILE A 36 14.21 9.67 -1.33
N LEU A 37 14.49 9.04 -2.48
CA LEU A 37 13.60 9.05 -3.63
C LEU A 37 12.78 7.76 -3.59
N VAL A 38 11.46 7.84 -3.73
CA VAL A 38 10.56 6.68 -3.68
C VAL A 38 9.57 6.72 -4.84
N ASN A 39 9.03 5.57 -5.22
CA ASN A 39 7.90 5.50 -6.14
C ASN A 39 6.60 5.83 -5.38
N GLY A 40 5.92 6.89 -5.79
CA GLY A 40 4.78 7.47 -5.09
C GLY A 40 3.40 7.16 -5.68
N ARG A 41 3.29 6.22 -6.63
CA ARG A 41 2.00 5.94 -7.32
C ARG A 41 0.98 5.24 -6.44
N PHE A 42 1.44 4.30 -5.61
CA PHE A 42 0.58 3.40 -4.84
C PHE A 42 -0.36 2.56 -5.72
N VAL A 43 0.13 2.01 -6.83
CA VAL A 43 -0.69 1.08 -7.64
C VAL A 43 -0.87 -0.21 -6.85
N VAL A 44 -2.13 -0.63 -6.69
CA VAL A 44 -2.51 -1.81 -5.89
C VAL A 44 -2.58 -3.04 -6.77
N ASP A 45 -2.04 -4.16 -6.29
CA ASP A 45 -2.14 -5.46 -6.95
C ASP A 45 -2.07 -6.65 -5.96
N GLU A 46 -2.15 -7.87 -6.49
CA GLU A 46 -1.91 -9.10 -5.73
C GLU A 46 -0.45 -9.24 -5.26
N ASP A 47 -0.24 -9.91 -4.12
CA ASP A 47 1.07 -9.95 -3.42
C ASP A 47 2.20 -10.65 -4.22
N ASP A 48 1.81 -11.45 -5.20
CA ASP A 48 2.68 -12.29 -6.04
C ASP A 48 2.89 -11.74 -7.46
N ALA A 49 2.46 -10.51 -7.74
CA ALA A 49 2.74 -9.87 -9.03
C ALA A 49 4.26 -9.74 -9.26
N LEU A 50 4.78 -10.48 -10.26
CA LEU A 50 6.22 -10.69 -10.46
C LEU A 50 6.92 -9.58 -11.26
N ASP A 51 6.17 -8.71 -11.93
CA ASP A 51 6.73 -7.80 -12.93
C ASP A 51 7.27 -6.47 -12.35
N GLY A 52 7.00 -6.18 -11.08
CA GLY A 52 7.48 -4.96 -10.44
C GLY A 52 6.77 -3.68 -10.86
N THR A 53 5.64 -3.80 -11.56
CA THR A 53 4.84 -2.64 -12.01
C THR A 53 3.89 -2.12 -10.93
N PHE A 54 3.75 -2.83 -9.81
CA PHE A 54 2.85 -2.51 -8.72
C PHE A 54 3.60 -2.29 -7.42
N GLU A 55 3.08 -1.40 -6.58
CA GLU A 55 3.76 -1.02 -5.34
C GLU A 55 3.05 -1.50 -4.08
N VAL A 56 1.73 -1.69 -4.09
CA VAL A 56 0.95 -1.97 -2.88
C VAL A 56 0.20 -3.28 -3.03
N SER A 57 0.41 -4.20 -2.09
CA SER A 57 -0.44 -5.38 -1.94
C SER A 57 -1.19 -5.35 -0.61
N PHE A 58 -2.36 -5.97 -0.57
CA PHE A 58 -3.14 -6.14 0.66
C PHE A 58 -3.36 -7.62 0.94
N ALA A 59 -3.11 -8.01 2.17
CA ALA A 59 -3.59 -9.27 2.73
C ALA A 59 -4.81 -8.97 3.61
N VAL A 60 -5.98 -9.47 3.19
CA VAL A 60 -7.25 -9.27 3.89
C VAL A 60 -7.73 -10.62 4.41
N THR A 61 -8.10 -10.69 5.69
CA THR A 61 -8.77 -11.86 6.27
C THR A 61 -10.18 -11.51 6.73
N ASP A 62 -11.11 -12.45 6.55
CA ASP A 62 -12.49 -12.36 7.02
C ASP A 62 -12.59 -12.57 8.56
N PRO A 63 -13.80 -12.45 9.15
CA PRO A 63 -14.02 -12.63 10.59
C PRO A 63 -13.75 -14.05 11.11
N HIS A 64 -13.61 -15.02 10.21
CA HIS A 64 -13.24 -16.39 10.51
C HIS A 64 -11.73 -16.66 10.32
N GLY A 65 -10.98 -15.63 9.91
CA GLY A 65 -9.55 -15.71 9.63
C GLY A 65 -9.19 -16.30 8.26
N ALA A 66 -10.17 -16.52 7.39
CA ALA A 66 -9.91 -16.99 6.03
C ALA A 66 -9.47 -15.82 5.13
N PRO A 67 -8.53 -16.03 4.18
CA PRO A 67 -8.11 -14.98 3.28
C PRO A 67 -9.25 -14.58 2.31
N VAL A 68 -9.44 -13.28 2.13
CA VAL A 68 -10.34 -12.72 1.11
C VAL A 68 -9.54 -12.55 -0.19
N GLY A 69 -10.03 -13.15 -1.28
CA GLY A 69 -9.35 -13.10 -2.57
C GLY A 69 -9.34 -11.70 -3.20
N PHE A 70 -8.24 -11.40 -3.89
CA PHE A 70 -8.13 -10.25 -4.79
C PHE A 70 -8.94 -10.51 -6.07
N LEU A 71 -9.71 -9.53 -6.54
CA LEU A 71 -10.69 -9.69 -7.61
C LEU A 71 -10.47 -8.77 -8.82
N ALA A 72 -9.58 -7.79 -8.70
CA ALA A 72 -9.36 -6.83 -9.79
C ALA A 72 -8.40 -7.41 -10.83
N ASP A 73 -8.63 -7.06 -12.08
CA ASP A 73 -7.62 -7.13 -13.13
C ASP A 73 -7.07 -5.72 -13.28
N VAL A 74 -5.81 -5.51 -12.93
CA VAL A 74 -5.19 -4.19 -12.91
C VAL A 74 -4.18 -4.12 -14.05
N ASP A 75 -4.47 -3.30 -15.05
CA ASP A 75 -3.49 -2.98 -16.08
C ASP A 75 -2.38 -2.10 -15.46
N GLY A 76 -1.24 -2.73 -15.18
CA GLY A 76 -0.02 -2.06 -14.77
C GLY A 76 0.66 -1.34 -15.93
N PHE A 77 1.21 -0.17 -15.67
CA PHE A 77 2.17 0.47 -16.56
C PHE A 77 3.50 0.61 -15.83
N ASP A 78 4.62 0.56 -16.54
CA ASP A 78 5.93 0.81 -15.94
C ASP A 78 5.96 2.20 -15.28
N PRO A 79 6.52 2.33 -14.07
CA PRO A 79 6.71 3.64 -13.46
C PRO A 79 7.65 4.50 -14.30
N SER A 80 7.40 5.79 -14.27
CA SER A 80 8.20 6.82 -14.93
C SER A 80 8.92 7.70 -13.91
N GLU A 81 9.86 8.53 -14.36
CA GLU A 81 10.52 9.51 -13.47
C GLU A 81 9.53 10.49 -12.82
N ALA A 82 8.39 10.75 -13.47
CA ALA A 82 7.34 11.64 -12.96
C ALA A 82 6.61 11.08 -11.73
N ASP A 83 6.66 9.75 -11.57
CA ASP A 83 6.06 9.03 -10.45
C ASP A 83 6.95 9.02 -9.19
N LEU A 84 8.20 9.48 -9.33
CA LEU A 84 9.16 9.50 -8.25
C LEU A 84 8.99 10.74 -7.37
N VAL A 85 8.94 10.51 -6.06
CA VAL A 85 8.77 11.53 -5.03
C VAL A 85 10.00 11.59 -4.16
N LEU A 86 10.60 12.77 -4.01
CA LEU A 86 11.71 13.01 -3.10
C LEU A 86 11.16 13.34 -1.71
N LEU A 87 11.43 12.48 -0.74
CA LEU A 87 11.07 12.69 0.66
C LEU A 87 12.26 13.22 1.44
N ALA A 88 12.17 14.46 1.92
CA ALA A 88 13.09 14.98 2.93
C ALA A 88 12.96 14.18 4.26
N PRO A 89 13.95 14.25 5.17
CA PRO A 89 13.84 13.66 6.50
C PRO A 89 12.56 14.10 7.23
N GLY A 90 11.76 13.14 7.69
CA GLY A 90 10.48 13.37 8.35
C GLY A 90 9.32 13.73 7.42
N ALA A 91 9.55 13.92 6.11
CA ALA A 91 8.48 14.17 5.16
C ALA A 91 7.71 12.88 4.85
N ALA A 92 6.43 13.06 4.51
CA ALA A 92 5.55 12.00 4.08
C ALA A 92 4.94 12.29 2.70
N HIS A 93 4.73 11.24 1.93
CA HIS A 93 3.89 11.24 0.73
C HIS A 93 2.68 10.36 0.97
N ALA A 94 1.51 10.86 0.64
CA ALA A 94 0.23 10.22 0.96
C ALA A 94 -0.57 9.94 -0.31
N GLY A 95 -1.33 8.85 -0.28
CA GLY A 95 -2.27 8.45 -1.32
C GLY A 95 -3.54 7.89 -0.70
N ARG A 96 -4.55 7.66 -1.53
CA ARG A 96 -5.80 7.03 -1.10
C ARG A 96 -6.25 6.03 -2.17
N VAL A 97 -6.65 4.85 -1.72
CA VAL A 97 -7.19 3.78 -2.58
C VAL A 97 -8.58 3.36 -2.07
N ARG A 98 -9.33 2.63 -2.90
CA ARG A 98 -10.62 2.05 -2.53
C ARG A 98 -10.50 0.53 -2.45
N LEU A 99 -10.49 -0.02 -1.25
CA LEU A 99 -10.30 -1.45 -1.02
C LEU A 99 -11.44 -2.28 -1.63
N ASP A 100 -12.66 -1.73 -1.61
CA ASP A 100 -13.87 -2.37 -2.16
C ASP A 100 -13.83 -2.56 -3.69
N ARG A 101 -12.86 -1.98 -4.38
CA ARG A 101 -12.60 -2.25 -5.81
C ARG A 101 -11.76 -3.50 -6.04
N TYR A 102 -11.03 -3.95 -5.02
CA TYR A 102 -10.05 -5.02 -5.10
C TYR A 102 -10.50 -6.28 -4.35
N PHE A 103 -11.30 -6.12 -3.29
CA PHE A 103 -11.76 -7.21 -2.43
C PHE A 103 -13.27 -7.13 -2.22
N MET A 104 -13.94 -8.29 -2.21
CA MET A 104 -15.35 -8.40 -1.85
C MET A 104 -15.49 -8.76 -0.38
N LEU A 105 -15.81 -7.76 0.45
CA LEU A 105 -16.03 -7.93 1.89
C LEU A 105 -17.48 -8.35 2.16
N SER A 106 -17.87 -9.57 1.76
CA SER A 106 -19.27 -10.03 1.80
C SER A 106 -19.77 -10.45 3.19
N GLU A 107 -18.85 -10.79 4.09
CA GLU A 107 -19.18 -11.28 5.42
C GLU A 107 -19.28 -10.12 6.42
N PRO A 108 -20.32 -10.03 7.25
CA PRO A 108 -20.33 -9.10 8.39
C PRO A 108 -19.36 -9.53 9.49
N GLY A 109 -18.69 -8.57 10.12
CA GLY A 109 -17.78 -8.74 11.25
C GLY A 109 -16.42 -8.10 11.04
N GLU A 110 -15.50 -8.39 11.96
CA GLU A 110 -14.17 -7.81 11.98
C GLU A 110 -13.26 -8.43 10.91
N HIS A 111 -12.86 -7.62 9.95
CA HIS A 111 -11.84 -7.95 8.96
C HIS A 111 -10.49 -7.42 9.42
N ARG A 112 -9.42 -8.14 9.10
CA ARG A 112 -8.04 -7.68 9.35
C ARG A 112 -7.33 -7.41 8.04
N LEU A 113 -6.70 -6.25 7.95
CA LEU A 113 -6.00 -5.78 6.77
C LEU A 113 -4.53 -5.59 7.12
N THR A 114 -3.65 -6.16 6.30
CA THR A 114 -2.21 -5.83 6.28
C THR A 114 -1.87 -5.34 4.89
N ALA A 115 -1.01 -4.35 4.77
CA ALA A 115 -0.56 -3.87 3.48
C ALA A 115 0.97 -3.90 3.38
N THR A 116 1.47 -4.21 2.19
CA THR A 116 2.89 -4.21 1.87
C THR A 116 3.13 -3.17 0.79
N TYR A 117 4.11 -2.30 1.01
CA TYR A 117 4.70 -1.48 -0.04
C TYR A 117 5.97 -2.17 -0.55
N ARG A 118 6.11 -2.32 -1.87
CA ARG A 118 7.29 -2.90 -2.53
C ARG A 118 7.68 -2.01 -3.70
N ASN A 119 8.94 -1.58 -3.76
CA ASN A 119 9.51 -0.99 -4.97
C ASN A 119 10.67 -1.87 -5.43
N THR A 120 10.58 -2.40 -6.65
CA THR A 120 11.60 -3.27 -7.25
C THR A 120 12.47 -2.54 -8.27
N LEU A 121 12.05 -1.36 -8.72
CA LEU A 121 12.71 -0.60 -9.78
C LEU A 121 13.54 0.55 -9.21
N ALA A 122 14.84 0.54 -9.53
CA ALA A 122 15.79 1.59 -9.17
C ALA A 122 15.79 2.72 -10.21
N LEU A 123 14.60 3.26 -10.53
CA LEU A 123 14.49 4.39 -11.46
C LEU A 123 15.27 5.60 -10.94
N GLU A 124 15.84 6.38 -11.85
CA GLU A 124 16.65 7.55 -11.48
C GLU A 124 15.94 8.86 -11.79
N ARG A 125 16.18 9.87 -10.96
CA ARG A 125 15.79 11.26 -11.23
C ARG A 125 16.83 12.18 -10.63
N ASP A 126 17.29 13.15 -11.41
CA ASP A 126 18.28 14.15 -10.98
C ASP A 126 19.55 13.52 -10.37
N GLY A 127 20.01 12.39 -10.94
CA GLY A 127 21.19 11.65 -10.50
C GLY A 127 21.03 10.88 -9.18
N ARG A 128 19.79 10.62 -8.75
CA ARG A 128 19.47 9.81 -7.57
C ARG A 128 18.61 8.62 -7.97
N SER A 129 18.96 7.43 -7.50
CA SER A 129 18.14 6.23 -7.70
C SER A 129 17.06 6.13 -6.63
N ALA A 130 15.87 5.67 -7.02
CA ALA A 130 14.78 5.36 -6.12
C ALA A 130 15.15 4.21 -5.17
N LEU A 131 14.66 4.27 -3.93
CA LEU A 131 14.85 3.22 -2.94
C LEU A 131 14.18 1.93 -3.40
N VAL A 132 14.97 0.88 -3.62
CA VAL A 132 14.47 -0.48 -3.81
C VAL A 132 14.33 -1.17 -2.47
N GLY A 133 13.17 -1.75 -2.20
CA GLY A 133 12.90 -2.44 -0.94
C GLY A 133 11.42 -2.66 -0.66
N THR A 134 11.16 -3.24 0.50
CA THR A 134 9.82 -3.62 0.96
C THR A 134 9.57 -3.07 2.35
N CYS A 135 8.36 -2.57 2.61
CA CYS A 135 7.88 -2.10 3.91
C CYS A 135 6.50 -2.71 4.16
N VAL A 136 6.28 -3.26 5.36
CA VAL A 136 4.98 -3.79 5.77
C VAL A 136 4.37 -2.80 6.76
N ALA A 137 3.11 -2.42 6.54
CA ALA A 137 2.37 -1.57 7.45
C ALA A 137 1.92 -2.34 8.69
N ASP A 138 1.74 -1.63 9.81
CA ASP A 138 1.03 -2.19 10.96
C ASP A 138 -0.41 -2.55 10.53
N PRO A 139 -0.94 -3.72 10.93
CA PRO A 139 -2.27 -4.15 10.52
C PRO A 139 -3.35 -3.27 11.14
N ILE A 140 -4.44 -3.07 10.40
CA ILE A 140 -5.66 -2.40 10.89
C ILE A 140 -6.83 -3.38 10.89
N THR A 141 -7.84 -3.09 11.71
CA THR A 141 -9.12 -3.81 11.73
C THR A 141 -10.22 -2.96 11.12
N LEU A 142 -11.18 -3.61 10.48
CA LEU A 142 -12.34 -2.99 9.84
C LEU A 142 -13.59 -3.80 10.21
N GLU A 143 -14.55 -3.18 10.88
CA GLU A 143 -15.84 -3.81 11.16
C GLU A 143 -16.80 -3.61 9.97
N VAL A 144 -17.29 -4.71 9.39
CA VAL A 144 -18.33 -4.67 8.34
C VAL A 144 -19.68 -5.01 8.96
N SER A 145 -20.64 -4.10 8.92
CA SER A 145 -22.01 -4.36 9.38
C SER A 145 -22.97 -4.68 8.23
N GLY A 146 -23.92 -5.58 8.47
CA GLY A 146 -25.02 -5.89 7.53
C GLY A 146 -26.08 -4.80 7.40
#